data_AF-A0A954CQF8-F1
#
_entry.id   AF-A0A954CQF8-F1
#
_cell.length_a   1.000
_cell.length_b   1.000
_cell.length_c   1.000
_cell.angle_alpha   90.00
_cell.angle_beta   90.00
_cell.angle_gamma   90.00
#
_symmetry.space_group_name_H-M   'P 1'
#
loop_
_entity.id
_entity.type
_entity.pdbx_description
1 polymer ?
#
loop_
_entity_poly.entity_id
_entity_poly.type
_entity_poly.pdbx_seq_one_letter_code
_entity_poly.pdbx_strand_id
1 'polypeptide(L)'
;MAGDDSKGAVLTALVVNATITVMKFVGFGISGSGSMFAEAMHTLADTGNQALLFIGIKRSERPATEAFSYGFGGERFLFALLSAVGIFVLGCGVTVYHGIDSLIHPHPLKIGWLDFVILGISFVLDGWVLLKAVKAINSRRKGVPFFKF
;
A
#
# COMPACT_ATOMS: atom_id res chain seq x y z
N MET A 1 -0.89 -15.67 -19.76
CA MET A 1 -1.57 -16.04 -18.50
C MET A 1 -0.84 -15.62 -17.21
N ALA A 2 0.35 -15.00 -17.27
CA ALA A 2 1.11 -14.60 -16.06
C ALA A 2 0.75 -13.19 -15.49
N GLY A 3 0.19 -12.30 -16.31
CA GLY A 3 -0.12 -10.90 -15.97
C GLY A 3 -1.45 -10.68 -15.24
N ASP A 4 -2.50 -11.43 -15.58
CA ASP A 4 -3.86 -11.19 -15.05
C ASP A 4 -3.99 -11.41 -13.54
N ASP A 5 -3.38 -12.46 -13.00
CA ASP A 5 -3.49 -12.80 -11.57
C ASP A 5 -2.76 -11.79 -10.66
N SER A 6 -1.59 -11.29 -11.09
CA SER A 6 -0.84 -10.28 -10.31
C SER A 6 -1.53 -8.93 -10.33
N LYS A 7 -2.13 -8.56 -11.47
CA LYS A 7 -2.96 -7.36 -11.58
C LYS A 7 -4.21 -7.45 -10.71
N GLY A 8 -4.88 -8.60 -10.71
CA GLY A 8 -6.07 -8.84 -9.89
C GLY A 8 -5.76 -8.69 -8.39
N ALA A 9 -4.63 -9.24 -7.93
CA ALA A 9 -4.18 -9.11 -6.55
C ALA A 9 -3.86 -7.64 -6.18
N VAL A 10 -3.09 -6.92 -7.02
CA VAL A 10 -2.74 -5.51 -6.78
C VAL A 10 -3.98 -4.61 -6.84
N LEU A 11 -4.90 -4.85 -7.77
CA LEU A 11 -6.15 -4.10 -7.88
C LEU A 11 -7.06 -4.35 -6.66
N THR A 12 -7.14 -5.60 -6.19
CA THR A 12 -7.89 -5.93 -4.97
C THR A 12 -7.32 -5.19 -3.78
N ALA A 13 -5.99 -5.21 -3.61
CA ALA A 13 -5.30 -4.49 -2.55
C ALA A 13 -5.56 -2.98 -2.63
N LEU A 14 -5.47 -2.39 -3.84
CA LEU A 14 -5.74 -0.97 -4.09
C LEU A 14 -7.15 -0.57 -3.64
N VAL A 15 -8.18 -1.34 -4.04
CA VAL A 15 -9.57 -1.02 -3.71
C VAL A 15 -9.83 -1.14 -2.22
N VAL A 16 -9.28 -2.16 -1.57
CA VAL A 16 -9.44 -2.34 -0.12
C VAL A 16 -8.72 -1.24 0.65
N ASN A 17 -7.45 -0.93 0.33
CA ASN A 17 -6.71 0.13 1.00
C ASN A 17 -7.32 1.51 0.77
N ALA A 18 -7.86 1.78 -0.43
CA ALA A 18 -8.60 3.01 -0.68
C ALA A 18 -9.87 3.09 0.19
N THR A 19 -10.60 1.98 0.35
CA THR A 19 -11.79 1.92 1.20
C THR A 19 -11.42 2.14 2.68
N ILE A 20 -10.34 1.50 3.16
CA ILE A 20 -9.82 1.70 4.52
C ILE A 20 -9.39 3.15 4.73
N THR A 21 -8.70 3.74 3.75
CA THR A 21 -8.28 5.15 3.79
C THR A 21 -9.49 6.06 4.00
N VAL A 22 -10.55 5.90 3.22
CA VAL A 22 -11.80 6.67 3.38
C VAL A 22 -12.40 6.45 4.76
N MET A 23 -12.48 5.20 5.24
CA MET A 23 -13.00 4.91 6.58
C MET A 23 -12.20 5.59 7.70
N LYS A 24 -10.86 5.55 7.63
CA LYS A 24 -9.98 6.20 8.63
C LYS A 24 -10.09 7.72 8.58
N PHE A 25 -10.22 8.32 7.39
CA PHE A 25 -10.47 9.76 7.26
C PHE A 25 -11.82 10.20 7.82
N VAL A 26 -12.88 9.42 7.58
CA VAL A 26 -14.19 9.66 8.19
C VAL A 26 -14.09 9.51 9.71
N GLY A 27 -13.38 8.49 10.19
CA GLY A 27 -13.05 8.30 11.61
C GLY A 27 -12.39 9.53 12.21
N PHE A 28 -11.35 10.05 11.56
CA PHE A 28 -10.67 11.28 11.96
C PHE A 28 -11.62 12.48 11.98
N GLY A 29 -12.45 12.65 10.96
CA GLY A 29 -13.42 13.76 10.91
C GLY A 29 -14.42 13.75 12.06
N ILE A 30 -14.76 12.56 12.59
CA ILE A 30 -15.68 12.40 13.72
C ILE A 30 -14.95 12.46 15.06
N SER A 31 -13.81 11.79 15.22
CA SER A 31 -13.07 11.70 16.48
C SER A 31 -12.19 12.92 16.76
N GLY A 32 -11.75 13.62 15.71
CA GLY A 32 -10.77 14.71 15.79
C GLY A 32 -9.40 14.25 16.28
N SER A 33 -9.13 12.94 16.28
CA SER A 33 -7.91 12.36 16.86
C SER A 33 -6.71 12.52 15.93
N GLY A 34 -5.63 13.13 16.42
CA GLY A 34 -4.35 13.18 15.70
C GLY A 34 -3.78 11.80 15.39
N SER A 35 -4.03 10.79 16.24
CA SER A 35 -3.62 9.41 15.97
C SER A 35 -4.38 8.79 14.80
N MET A 36 -5.70 9.02 14.71
CA MET A 36 -6.49 8.53 13.58
C MET A 36 -6.10 9.23 12.27
N PHE A 37 -5.74 10.52 12.33
CA PHE A 37 -5.19 11.22 11.17
C PHE A 37 -3.87 10.61 10.69
N ALA A 38 -2.94 10.34 11.60
CA ALA A 38 -1.66 9.71 11.26
C ALA A 38 -1.87 8.32 10.62
N GLU A 39 -2.78 7.52 11.17
CA GLU A 39 -3.19 6.22 10.62
C GLU A 39 -3.84 6.34 9.23
N ALA A 40 -4.68 7.37 9.00
CA ALA A 40 -5.28 7.63 7.70
C ALA A 40 -4.21 8.04 6.66
N MET A 41 -3.25 8.88 7.04
CA MET A 41 -2.12 9.29 6.20
C MET A 41 -1.22 8.10 5.82
N HIS A 42 -0.99 7.18 6.77
CA HIS A 42 -0.24 5.97 6.50
C HIS A 42 -0.91 5.10 5.43
N THR A 43 -2.20 4.78 5.62
CA THR A 43 -2.93 3.95 4.65
C THR A 43 -3.13 4.66 3.30
N LEU A 44 -3.22 6.00 3.29
CA LEU A 44 -3.22 6.79 2.07
C LEU A 44 -1.90 6.62 1.29
N ALA A 45 -0.75 6.70 1.97
CA ALA A 45 0.56 6.49 1.37
C ALA A 45 0.68 5.08 0.76
N ASP A 46 0.20 4.06 1.46
CA ASP A 46 0.16 2.68 0.94
C ASP A 46 -0.74 2.54 -0.29
N THR A 47 -1.89 3.20 -0.30
CA THR A 47 -2.79 3.23 -1.46
C THR A 47 -2.10 3.88 -2.66
N GLY A 48 -1.40 5.00 -2.45
CA GLY A 48 -0.60 5.66 -3.48
C GLY A 48 0.50 4.74 -4.02
N ASN A 49 1.13 3.98 -3.14
CA ASN A 49 2.15 3.02 -3.52
C ASN A 49 1.60 1.89 -4.41
N GLN A 50 0.48 1.32 -4.03
CA GLN A 50 -0.22 0.30 -4.83
C GLN A 50 -0.65 0.85 -6.20
N ALA A 51 -1.05 2.12 -6.27
CA ALA A 51 -1.38 2.78 -7.53
C ALA A 51 -0.16 2.87 -8.46
N LEU A 52 1.01 3.25 -7.94
CA LEU A 52 2.26 3.28 -8.69
C LEU A 52 2.63 1.89 -9.24
N LEU A 53 2.52 0.85 -8.41
CA LEU A 53 2.78 -0.52 -8.83
C LEU A 53 1.79 -0.98 -9.91
N PHE A 54 0.51 -0.65 -9.77
CA PHE A 54 -0.51 -0.96 -10.77
C PHE A 54 -0.22 -0.28 -12.12
N ILE A 55 0.17 1.00 -12.11
CA ILE A 55 0.59 1.73 -13.32
C ILE A 55 1.81 1.05 -13.95
N GLY A 56 2.79 0.66 -13.14
CA GLY A 56 3.98 -0.04 -13.60
C GLY A 56 3.66 -1.36 -14.29
N ILE A 57 2.78 -2.17 -13.70
CA ILE A 57 2.31 -3.41 -14.31
C ILE A 57 1.58 -3.13 -15.62
N LYS A 58 0.64 -2.18 -15.62
CA LYS A 58 -0.16 -1.83 -16.81
C LYS A 58 0.73 -1.35 -17.97
N ARG A 59 1.75 -0.54 -17.70
CA ARG A 59 2.66 -0.10 -18.76
C ARG A 59 3.65 -1.17 -19.18
N SER A 60 4.05 -2.07 -18.28
CA SER A 60 4.99 -3.16 -18.61
C SER A 60 4.45 -4.17 -19.62
N GLU A 61 3.13 -4.22 -19.80
CA GLU A 61 2.47 -5.09 -20.78
C GLU A 61 2.29 -4.45 -22.15
N ARG A 62 2.77 -3.22 -22.35
CA ARG A 62 2.72 -2.59 -23.67
C ARG A 62 3.56 -3.39 -24.68
N PRO A 63 3.04 -3.61 -25.90
CA PRO A 63 3.77 -4.31 -26.94
C PRO A 63 5.02 -3.51 -27.35
N ALA A 64 6.03 -4.20 -27.87
CA ALA A 64 7.22 -3.57 -28.42
C ALA A 64 6.86 -2.64 -29.58
N THR A 65 7.52 -1.49 -29.64
CA THR A 65 7.42 -0.52 -30.74
C THR A 65 8.75 -0.43 -31.47
N GLU A 66 8.78 0.16 -32.67
CA GLU A 66 10.01 0.32 -33.45
C GLU A 66 11.12 1.08 -32.70
N ALA A 67 10.74 1.98 -31.78
CA ALA A 67 11.68 2.69 -30.90
C ALA A 67 12.14 1.87 -29.68
N PHE A 68 11.43 0.80 -29.32
CA PHE A 68 11.71 -0.07 -28.17
C PHE A 68 11.55 -1.54 -28.54
N SER A 69 12.54 -2.07 -29.27
CA SER A 69 12.56 -3.44 -29.79
C SER A 69 12.55 -4.52 -28.69
N TYR A 70 13.02 -4.19 -27.49
CA TYR A 70 12.99 -5.09 -26.32
C TYR A 70 11.64 -5.09 -25.57
N GLY A 71 10.70 -4.22 -25.95
CA GLY A 71 9.41 -4.06 -25.27
C GLY A 71 9.49 -3.29 -23.95
N PHE A 72 8.35 -3.21 -23.25
CA PHE A 72 8.17 -2.37 -22.06
C PHE A 72 8.25 -3.14 -20.73
N GLY A 73 8.59 -4.44 -20.75
CA GLY A 73 8.61 -5.28 -19.55
C GLY A 73 9.45 -4.74 -18.39
N GLY A 74 10.53 -4.01 -18.71
CA GLY A 74 11.41 -3.36 -17.74
C GLY A 74 10.74 -2.25 -16.92
N GLU A 75 9.67 -1.62 -17.43
CA GLU A 75 9.00 -0.53 -16.73
C GLU A 75 8.43 -0.97 -15.39
N ARG A 76 8.03 -2.23 -15.22
CA ARG A 76 7.57 -2.75 -13.92
C ARG A 76 8.61 -2.55 -12.82
N PHE A 77 9.88 -2.74 -13.13
CA PHE A 77 10.97 -2.56 -12.16
C PHE A 77 11.26 -1.09 -11.88
N LEU A 78 11.15 -0.22 -12.89
CA LEU A 78 11.24 1.23 -12.69
C LEU A 78 10.16 1.74 -11.75
N PHE A 79 8.90 1.35 -11.97
CA PHE A 79 7.80 1.77 -11.10
C PHE A 79 7.90 1.15 -9.71
N ALA A 80 8.40 -0.09 -9.58
CA ALA A 80 8.70 -0.68 -8.27
C ALA A 80 9.83 0.06 -7.53
N LEU A 81 10.87 0.51 -8.24
CA LEU A 81 11.94 1.33 -7.67
C LEU A 81 11.41 2.71 -7.24
N LEU A 82 10.63 3.37 -8.09
CA LEU A 82 10.00 4.66 -7.76
C LEU A 82 9.09 4.55 -6.53
N SER A 83 8.33 3.45 -6.45
CA SER A 83 7.52 3.07 -5.30
C SER A 83 8.37 2.94 -4.03
N ALA A 84 9.44 2.13 -4.07
CA ALA A 84 10.32 1.89 -2.93
C ALA A 84 11.03 3.18 -2.45
N VAL A 85 11.59 3.95 -3.38
CA VAL A 85 12.24 5.24 -3.07
C VAL A 85 11.21 6.25 -2.57
N GLY A 86 10.02 6.28 -3.16
CA GLY A 86 8.92 7.16 -2.77
C GLY A 86 8.48 6.94 -1.32
N ILE A 87 8.15 5.70 -0.95
CA ILE A 87 7.82 5.36 0.44
C ILE A 87 9.00 5.65 1.36
N PHE A 88 10.23 5.29 0.95
CA PHE A 88 11.39 5.49 1.80
C PHE A 88 11.61 6.98 2.09
N VAL A 89 11.67 7.84 1.07
CA VAL A 89 11.97 9.26 1.24
C VAL A 89 10.81 9.98 1.93
N LEU A 90 9.57 9.79 1.44
CA LEU A 90 8.40 10.46 2.02
C LEU A 90 8.08 9.93 3.41
N GLY A 91 8.07 8.60 3.57
CA GLY A 91 7.80 7.95 4.85
C GLY A 91 8.86 8.30 5.89
N CYS A 92 10.15 8.17 5.56
CA CYS A 92 11.23 8.53 6.49
C CYS A 92 11.21 10.03 6.80
N GLY A 93 11.09 10.89 5.78
CA GLY A 93 11.04 12.35 5.98
C GLY A 93 9.90 12.78 6.89
N VAL A 94 8.68 12.33 6.61
CA VAL A 94 7.48 12.67 7.40
C VAL A 94 7.56 12.10 8.81
N THR A 95 8.05 10.85 8.97
CA THR A 95 8.15 10.20 10.28
C THR A 95 9.23 10.83 11.15
N VAL A 96 10.40 11.16 10.58
CA VAL A 96 11.47 11.83 11.32
C VAL A 96 11.03 13.23 11.72
N TYR A 97 10.42 13.99 10.80
CA TYR A 97 9.92 15.33 11.10
C TYR A 97 8.87 15.31 12.23
N HIS A 98 7.81 14.51 12.09
CA HIS A 98 6.79 14.40 13.14
C HIS A 98 7.34 13.79 14.43
N GLY A 99 8.30 12.87 14.35
CA GLY A 99 8.94 12.27 15.52
C GLY A 99 9.71 13.30 16.33
N ILE A 100 10.50 14.16 15.67
CA ILE A 100 11.22 15.26 16.32
C ILE A 100 10.22 16.27 16.89
N ASP A 101 9.21 16.68 16.11
CA ASP A 101 8.22 17.65 16.56
C ASP A 101 7.42 17.15 17.77
N SER A 102 7.01 15.88 17.75
CA SER A 102 6.27 15.25 18.87
C SER A 102 7.10 15.14 20.15
N LEU A 103 8.44 15.03 20.05
CA LEU A 103 9.33 15.04 21.21
C LEU A 103 9.46 16.44 21.82
N ILE A 104 9.39 17.48 20.99
CA ILE A 104 9.49 18.88 21.42
C ILE A 104 8.14 19.39 21.93
N HIS A 105 7.04 19.00 21.28
CA HIS A 105 5.67 19.42 21.58
C HIS A 105 4.76 18.21 21.85
N PRO A 106 4.71 17.72 23.11
CA PRO A 106 3.83 16.62 23.47
C PRO A 106 2.35 17.04 23.34
N HIS A 107 1.65 16.47 22.36
CA HIS A 107 0.21 16.68 22.21
C HIS A 107 -0.59 15.59 22.95
N PRO A 108 -1.63 15.94 23.73
CA PRO A 108 -2.46 14.96 24.39
C PRO A 108 -3.25 14.15 23.36
N LEU A 109 -3.08 12.82 23.41
CA LEU A 109 -3.77 11.89 22.53
C LEU A 109 -5.23 11.72 23.00
N LYS A 110 -6.16 12.27 22.22
CA LYS A 110 -7.58 11.93 22.36
C LYS A 110 -7.83 10.68 21.51
N ILE A 111 -7.95 9.53 22.16
CA ILE A 111 -8.29 8.26 21.52
C ILE A 111 -9.70 7.90 21.97
N GLY A 112 -10.63 7.83 21.02
CA GLY A 112 -12.01 7.41 21.27
C GLY A 112 -12.22 5.92 21.03
N TRP A 113 -13.30 5.36 21.57
CA TRP A 113 -13.71 3.98 21.29
C TRP A 113 -13.96 3.74 19.78
N LEU A 114 -14.43 4.76 19.07
CA LEU A 114 -14.64 4.74 17.62
C LEU A 114 -13.33 4.46 16.87
N ASP A 115 -12.20 4.99 17.36
CA ASP A 115 -10.90 4.80 16.73
C ASP A 115 -10.48 3.32 16.77
N PHE A 116 -10.71 2.65 17.91
CA PHE A 116 -10.46 1.22 18.05
C PHE A 116 -11.33 0.36 17.13
N VAL A 117 -12.59 0.71 16.93
CA VAL A 117 -13.50 -0.01 16.03
C VAL A 117 -13.00 0.09 14.58
N ILE A 118 -12.64 1.30 14.13
CA ILE A 118 -12.14 1.53 12.77
C ILE A 118 -10.81 0.81 12.55
N LEU A 119 -9.90 0.84 13.53
CA LEU A 119 -8.65 0.09 13.48
C LEU A 119 -8.89 -1.42 13.44
N GLY A 120 -9.83 -1.94 14.22
CA GLY A 120 -10.21 -3.36 14.20
C GLY A 120 -10.76 -3.80 12.84
N ILE A 121 -11.65 -3.01 12.23
CA ILE A 121 -12.17 -3.27 10.88
C ILE A 121 -11.03 -3.23 9.85
N SER A 122 -10.15 -2.22 9.93
CA SER A 122 -9.00 -2.08 9.04
C SER A 122 -8.09 -3.31 9.11
N PHE A 123 -7.77 -3.77 10.32
CA PHE A 123 -6.94 -4.96 10.55
C PHE A 123 -7.54 -6.23 9.92
N VAL A 124 -8.86 -6.43 10.04
CA VAL A 124 -9.55 -7.59 9.44
C VAL A 124 -9.50 -7.51 7.91
N LEU A 125 -9.74 -6.34 7.33
CA LEU A 125 -9.73 -6.15 5.88
C LEU A 125 -8.32 -6.31 5.29
N ASP A 126 -7.32 -5.68 5.89
CA ASP A 126 -5.92 -5.83 5.47
C ASP A 126 -5.44 -7.28 5.64
N GLY A 127 -5.81 -7.93 6.74
CA GLY A 127 -5.53 -9.34 6.96
C GLY A 127 -6.15 -10.23 5.88
N TRP A 128 -7.38 -9.94 5.45
CA TRP A 128 -8.03 -10.68 4.37
C TRP A 128 -7.33 -10.48 3.01
N VAL A 129 -6.89 -9.26 2.70
CA VAL A 129 -6.10 -8.97 1.49
C VAL A 129 -4.77 -9.72 1.51
N LEU A 130 -4.09 -9.73 2.66
CA LEU A 130 -2.84 -10.47 2.84
C LEU A 130 -3.05 -11.96 2.58
N LEU A 131 -4.09 -12.57 3.16
CA LEU A 131 -4.41 -13.98 2.94
C LEU A 131 -4.70 -14.29 1.47
N LYS A 132 -5.44 -13.41 0.79
CA LYS A 132 -5.69 -13.50 -0.67
C LYS A 132 -4.37 -13.45 -1.45
N ALA A 133 -3.49 -12.51 -1.14
CA ALA A 133 -2.19 -12.38 -1.80
C ALA A 133 -1.29 -13.60 -1.58
N VAL A 134 -1.20 -14.09 -0.33
CA VAL A 134 -0.45 -15.31 0.01
C VAL A 134 -1.01 -16.52 -0.72
N LYS A 135 -2.34 -16.66 -0.78
CA LYS A 135 -2.98 -17.77 -1.52
C LYS A 135 -2.68 -17.71 -3.02
N ALA A 136 -2.68 -16.52 -3.62
CA ALA A 136 -2.31 -16.30 -5.02
C ALA A 136 -0.83 -16.68 -5.28
N ILE A 137 0.09 -16.30 -4.38
CA ILE A 137 1.50 -16.67 -4.46
C ILE A 137 1.67 -18.20 -4.29
N ASN A 138 1.04 -18.80 -3.30
CA ASN A 138 1.15 -20.24 -3.03
C ASN A 138 0.61 -21.10 -4.18
N SER A 139 -0.47 -20.67 -4.84
CA SER A 139 -0.99 -21.34 -6.04
C SER A 139 0.07 -21.40 -7.15
N ARG A 140 0.91 -20.36 -7.28
CA ARG A 140 2.03 -20.33 -8.24
C ARG A 140 3.23 -21.14 -7.79
N ARG A 141 3.41 -21.32 -6.47
CA ARG A 141 4.62 -21.94 -5.89
C ARG A 141 4.76 -23.43 -6.14
N LYS A 142 3.70 -24.16 -6.55
CA LYS A 142 3.69 -25.61 -6.87
C LYS A 142 4.60 -26.47 -5.97
N GLY A 143 4.70 -26.17 -4.67
CA GLY A 143 5.49 -26.93 -3.69
C GLY A 143 6.96 -26.53 -3.47
N VAL A 144 7.51 -25.51 -4.14
CA VAL A 144 8.90 -25.04 -3.87
C VAL A 144 8.95 -24.35 -2.50
N PRO A 145 9.94 -24.51 -1.61
CA PRO A 145 10.02 -23.81 -0.32
C PRO A 145 10.25 -22.28 -0.46
N PHE A 146 9.74 -21.44 0.47
CA PHE A 146 9.95 -19.97 0.46
C PHE A 146 11.43 -19.59 0.49
N PHE A 147 12.28 -20.41 1.12
CA PHE A 147 13.72 -20.16 1.30
C PHE A 147 14.61 -20.61 0.14
N LYS A 148 14.03 -21.14 -0.95
CA LYS A 148 14.77 -21.56 -2.15
C LYS A 148 14.54 -20.64 -3.37
N PHE A 149 14.02 -19.45 -3.13
CA PHE A 149 13.81 -18.40 -4.14
C PHE A 149 14.85 -17.30 -4.01
#